data_AF-A0A329WDL7-F1
#
_entry.id   AF-A0A329WDL7-F1
#
_cell.length_a   1.000
_cell.length_b   1.000
_cell.length_c   1.000
_cell.angle_alpha   90.00
_cell.angle_beta   90.00
_cell.angle_gamma   90.00
#
_symmetry.space_group_name_H-M   'P 1'
#
loop_
_entity.id
_entity.type
_entity.pdbx_description
1 polymer ?
#
loop_
_entity_poly.entity_id
_entity_poly.type
_entity_poly.pdbx_seq_one_letter_code
_entity_poly.pdbx_strand_id
1 'polypeptide(L)'
;MNEFLKQPDFGSQIKGNTQKTSKMYDGQSIYSAKSDIDKYIKKGDQIYLDGDHKNHLEIFDKRGNFRVVLNLDGSINDAKTKAAEGRKLK
;
A
#
# COMPACT_ATOMS: atom_id res chain seq x y z
N MET A 1 3.30 -9.73 1.18
CA MET A 1 2.55 -9.20 0.02
C MET A 1 1.90 -10.28 -0.84
N ASN A 2 2.60 -11.36 -1.18
CA ASN A 2 2.10 -12.36 -2.14
C ASN A 2 0.77 -13.04 -1.74
N GLU A 3 0.55 -13.28 -0.45
CA GLU A 3 -0.71 -13.86 0.05
C GLU A 3 -1.88 -12.88 -0.05
N PHE A 4 -1.68 -11.63 0.36
CA PHE A 4 -2.67 -10.56 0.21
C PHE A 4 -3.12 -10.40 -1.26
N LEU A 5 -2.19 -10.41 -2.21
CA LEU A 5 -2.51 -10.29 -3.63
C LEU A 5 -3.33 -11.47 -4.20
N LYS A 6 -3.44 -12.59 -3.47
CA LYS A 6 -4.30 -13.73 -3.83
C LYS A 6 -5.68 -13.63 -3.20
N GLN A 7 -5.90 -12.72 -2.24
CA GLN A 7 -7.21 -12.54 -1.62
C GLN A 7 -8.21 -12.01 -2.67
N PRO A 8 -9.49 -12.43 -2.57
CA PRO A 8 -10.54 -11.88 -3.41
C PRO A 8 -10.73 -10.38 -3.14
N ASP A 9 -11.54 -9.74 -3.99
CA ASP A 9 -11.88 -8.32 -3.87
C ASP A 9 -10.65 -7.41 -3.91
N PHE A 10 -10.31 -6.75 -2.80
CA PHE A 10 -9.27 -5.73 -2.75
C PHE A 10 -7.88 -6.29 -3.09
N GLY A 11 -7.54 -7.49 -2.62
CA GLY A 11 -6.25 -8.13 -2.92
C GLY A 11 -6.03 -8.34 -4.43
N SER A 12 -7.04 -8.89 -5.11
CA SER A 12 -7.06 -9.10 -6.56
C SER A 12 -7.06 -7.79 -7.34
N GLN A 13 -7.81 -6.79 -6.87
CA GLN A 13 -7.84 -5.44 -7.46
C GLN A 13 -6.46 -4.78 -7.43
N ILE A 14 -5.76 -4.85 -6.28
CA ILE A 14 -4.40 -4.33 -6.12
C ILE A 14 -3.44 -5.09 -7.04
N LYS A 15 -3.54 -6.43 -7.12
CA LYS A 15 -2.69 -7.24 -7.99
C LYS A 15 -2.82 -6.84 -9.47
N GLY A 16 -4.05 -6.65 -9.96
CA GLY A 16 -4.30 -6.27 -11.36
C GLY A 16 -3.80 -4.87 -11.70
N ASN A 17 -3.91 -3.93 -10.75
CA ASN A 17 -3.66 -2.52 -10.98
C ASN A 17 -2.30 -2.01 -10.46
N THR A 18 -1.46 -2.89 -9.92
CA THR A 18 -0.09 -2.54 -9.50
C THR A 18 0.99 -3.24 -10.31
N GLN A 19 2.21 -2.76 -10.15
CA GLN A 19 3.43 -3.41 -10.61
C GLN A 19 4.42 -3.52 -9.45
N LYS A 20 5.08 -4.67 -9.32
CA LYS A 20 6.17 -4.84 -8.37
C LYS A 20 7.32 -3.92 -8.76
N THR A 21 7.86 -3.17 -7.82
CA THR A 21 9.06 -2.34 -8.03
C THR A 21 10.32 -3.10 -7.61
N SER A 22 11.49 -2.58 -7.99
CA SER A 22 12.78 -3.09 -7.49
C SER A 22 13.06 -2.69 -6.04
N LYS A 23 12.23 -1.82 -5.43
CA LYS A 23 12.42 -1.38 -4.05
C LYS A 23 11.85 -2.39 -3.07
N MET A 24 12.56 -2.58 -1.98
CA MET A 24 12.09 -3.33 -0.83
C MET A 24 12.28 -2.50 0.42
N TYR A 25 11.34 -2.62 1.35
CA TYR A 25 11.43 -2.02 2.67
C TYR A 25 11.14 -3.13 3.67
N ASP A 26 11.99 -3.28 4.68
CA ASP A 26 11.83 -4.28 5.76
C ASP A 26 11.51 -5.71 5.26
N GLY A 27 12.19 -6.14 4.19
CA GLY A 27 11.99 -7.47 3.58
C GLY A 27 10.68 -7.64 2.78
N GLN A 28 9.81 -6.64 2.70
CA GLN A 28 8.64 -6.62 1.82
C GLN A 28 8.93 -5.83 0.54
N SER A 29 8.42 -6.32 -0.59
CA SER A 29 8.49 -5.61 -1.86
C SER A 29 7.48 -4.47 -1.91
N ILE A 30 7.91 -3.33 -2.43
CA ILE A 30 7.04 -2.18 -2.69
C ILE A 30 6.43 -2.32 -4.09
N TYR A 31 5.13 -2.04 -4.18
CA TYR A 31 4.38 -2.06 -5.42
C TYR A 31 4.03 -0.64 -5.83
N SER A 32 3.93 -0.35 -7.12
CA SER A 32 3.50 0.95 -7.63
C SER A 32 2.18 0.82 -8.36
N ALA A 33 1.24 1.73 -8.10
CA ALA A 33 -0.05 1.79 -8.78
C ALA A 33 0.11 2.22 -10.24
N LYS A 34 -0.37 1.40 -11.17
CA LYS A 34 -0.35 1.68 -12.62
C LYS A 34 -1.48 2.63 -13.05
N SER A 35 -2.55 2.63 -12.29
CA SER A 35 -3.79 3.40 -12.48
C SER A 35 -4.33 3.85 -11.13
N ASP A 36 -5.33 4.72 -11.14
CA ASP A 36 -6.12 4.99 -9.94
C ASP A 36 -6.90 3.72 -9.58
N ILE A 37 -6.70 3.20 -8.38
CA ILE A 37 -7.27 1.91 -7.95
C ILE A 37 -8.52 2.14 -7.11
N ASP A 38 -8.45 3.13 -6.22
CA ASP A 38 -9.51 3.50 -5.30
C ASP A 38 -9.38 5.00 -4.96
N LYS A 39 -10.35 5.57 -4.24
CA LYS A 39 -10.31 6.97 -3.75
C LYS A 39 -9.03 7.33 -3.00
N TYR A 40 -8.38 6.33 -2.38
CA TYR A 40 -7.18 6.51 -1.57
C TYR A 40 -5.87 6.25 -2.34
N ILE A 41 -5.92 5.47 -3.43
CA ILE A 41 -4.73 5.01 -4.16
C ILE A 41 -4.78 5.57 -5.59
N LYS A 42 -3.88 6.51 -5.86
CA LYS A 42 -3.73 7.17 -7.15
C LYS A 42 -2.59 6.54 -7.95
N LYS A 43 -2.64 6.73 -9.27
CA LYS A 43 -1.57 6.34 -10.19
C LYS A 43 -0.20 6.87 -9.72
N GLY A 44 0.77 5.97 -9.65
CA GLY A 44 2.14 6.25 -9.24
C GLY A 44 2.38 6.18 -7.73
N ASP A 45 1.34 6.02 -6.91
CA ASP A 45 1.51 5.75 -5.48
C ASP A 45 2.28 4.44 -5.26
N GLN A 46 3.04 4.41 -4.18
CA GLN A 46 3.79 3.26 -3.68
C GLN A 46 2.97 2.59 -2.57
N ILE A 47 2.76 1.29 -2.71
CA ILE A 47 1.98 0.46 -1.81
C ILE A 47 2.94 -0.49 -1.11
N TYR A 48 2.95 -0.40 0.20
CA TYR A 48 3.75 -1.22 1.08
C TYR A 48 2.83 -2.04 1.97
N LEU A 49 3.05 -3.36 2.03
CA LEU A 49 2.40 -4.19 3.04
C LEU A 49 3.23 -4.13 4.29
N ASP A 50 2.59 -3.86 5.43
CA ASP A 50 3.22 -3.91 6.75
C ASP A 50 4.09 -5.17 6.91
N GLY A 51 5.35 -4.96 7.28
CA GLY A 51 6.36 -6.02 7.37
C GLY A 51 6.11 -6.96 8.53
N ASP A 52 5.64 -6.40 9.65
CA ASP A 52 5.56 -7.07 10.94
C ASP A 52 4.30 -7.94 11.05
N HIS A 53 3.12 -7.33 10.98
CA HIS A 53 1.85 -8.02 11.17
C HIS A 53 1.15 -8.35 9.86
N LYS A 54 1.55 -7.74 8.73
CA LYS A 54 0.97 -7.95 7.39
C LYS A 54 -0.55 -7.75 7.35
N ASN A 55 -1.06 -6.90 8.23
CA ASN A 55 -2.50 -6.69 8.43
C ASN A 55 -3.02 -5.35 7.88
N HIS A 56 -2.15 -4.52 7.34
CA HIS A 56 -2.50 -3.24 6.72
C HIS A 56 -1.53 -2.86 5.60
N LEU A 57 -1.98 -1.98 4.71
CA LEU A 57 -1.20 -1.36 3.66
C LEU A 57 -0.88 0.08 4.01
N GLU A 58 0.37 0.47 3.87
CA GLU A 58 0.78 1.87 3.90
C GLU A 58 0.92 2.39 2.46
N ILE A 59 0.21 3.48 2.18
CA ILE A 59 0.22 4.14 0.88
C ILE A 59 1.09 5.38 0.96
N PHE A 60 2.04 5.48 0.05
CA PHE A 60 2.94 6.62 -0.10
C PHE A 60 2.80 7.19 -1.50
N ASP A 61 3.02 8.50 -1.66
CA ASP A 61 3.06 9.08 -3.00
C ASP A 61 4.32 8.64 -3.77
N LYS A 62 4.39 9.01 -5.05
CA LYS A 62 5.56 8.74 -5.90
C LYS A 62 6.89 9.33 -5.38
N ARG A 63 6.83 10.32 -4.49
CA ARG A 63 7.96 10.97 -3.83
C ARG A 63 8.30 10.34 -2.47
N GLY A 64 7.54 9.31 -2.05
CA GLY A 64 7.71 8.63 -0.76
C GLY A 64 7.05 9.33 0.42
N ASN A 65 6.22 10.35 0.20
CA ASN A 65 5.48 10.99 1.30
C ASN A 65 4.30 10.09 1.71
N PHE A 66 4.14 9.88 3.00
CA PHE A 66 3.00 9.13 3.53
C PHE A 66 1.68 9.78 3.14
N ARG A 67 0.69 8.95 2.78
CA ARG A 67 -0.65 9.39 2.43
C ARG A 67 -1.70 8.83 3.38
N VAL A 68 -1.78 7.51 3.51
CA VAL A 68 -2.86 6.85 4.26
C VAL A 68 -2.49 5.41 4.59
N VAL A 69 -3.06 4.90 5.68
CA VAL A 69 -3.08 3.46 5.99
C VAL A 69 -4.43 2.86 5.64
N LEU A 70 -4.43 1.76 4.89
CA LEU A 70 -5.61 0.98 4.55
C LEU A 70 -5.56 -0.40 5.20
N ASN A 71 -6.71 -0.93 5.59
CA ASN A 71 -6.85 -2.32 5.99
C ASN A 71 -6.81 -3.23 4.74
N LEU A 72 -6.69 -4.55 4.94
CA LEU A 72 -6.65 -5.51 3.83
C LEU A 72 -7.97 -5.63 3.06
N ASP A 73 -9.08 -5.10 3.59
CA ASP A 73 -10.35 -4.99 2.89
C ASP A 73 -10.48 -3.69 2.07
N GLY A 74 -9.52 -2.77 2.18
CA GLY A 74 -9.52 -1.47 1.49
C GLY A 74 -10.15 -0.32 2.27
N SER A 75 -10.74 -0.57 3.44
CA SER A 75 -11.17 0.51 4.35
C SER A 75 -9.99 1.30 4.91
N ILE A 76 -10.22 2.59 5.19
CA ILE A 76 -9.23 3.46 5.84
C ILE A 76 -9.03 3.05 7.30
N ASN A 77 -7.77 2.98 7.72
CA ASN A 77 -7.42 2.83 9.13
C ASN A 77 -7.10 4.21 9.71
N ASP A 78 -8.12 4.90 10.22
CA ASP A 78 -8.00 6.28 10.72
C ASP A 78 -6.96 6.43 11.84
N ALA A 79 -6.96 5.49 12.79
CA ALA A 79 -6.04 5.51 13.92
C ALA A 79 -4.58 5.39 13.46
N LYS A 80 -4.28 4.43 12.58
CA LYS A 80 -2.94 4.26 12.03
C LYS A 80 -2.55 5.39 11.07
N THR A 81 -3.50 5.92 10.31
CA THR A 81 -3.25 7.04 9.40
C THR A 81 -2.80 8.28 10.18
N LYS A 82 -3.46 8.61 11.29
CA LYS A 82 -3.04 9.71 12.16
C LYS A 82 -1.69 9.44 12.83
N ALA A 83 -1.42 8.20 13.24
CA ALA A 83 -0.14 7.83 13.86
C ALA A 83 1.04 7.83 12.87
N ALA A 84 0.78 7.58 11.59
CA ALA A 84 1.78 7.52 10.52
C ALA A 84 1.95 8.85 9.78
N GLU A 85 1.17 9.88 10.14
CA GLU A 85 1.24 11.20 9.52
C GLU A 85 2.66 11.79 9.64
N GLY A 86 3.17 12.36 8.54
CA GLY A 86 4.53 12.88 8.47
C GLY A 86 5.64 11.85 8.19
N ARG A 87 5.32 10.55 8.09
CA ARG A 87 6.30 9.53 7.68
C ARG A 87 6.74 9.69 6.22
N LYS A 88 7.94 9.21 5.92
CA LYS A 88 8.47 9.09 4.56
C LYS A 88 9.08 7.72 4.34
N LEU A 89 8.73 7.13 3.21
CA LEU A 89 9.36 5.92 2.69
C LEU A 89 10.69 6.33 2.04
N LYS A 90 11.80 6.04 2.73
CA LYS A 90 13.16 6.29 2.24
C LYS A 90 13.65 5.13 1.39
#